data_AF-A0ABD6C731-F1
#
_entry.id   AF-A0ABD6C731-F1
#
_cell.length_a   1.000
_cell.length_b   1.000
_cell.length_c   1.000
_cell.angle_alpha   90.00
_cell.angle_beta   90.00
_cell.angle_gamma   90.00
#
_symmetry.space_group_name_H-M   'P 1'
#
loop_
_entity.id
_entity.type
_entity.pdbx_description
1 polymer ?
#
loop_
_entity_poly.entity_id
_entity_poly.type
_entity_poly.pdbx_seq_one_letter_code
_entity_poly.pdbx_strand_id
1 'polypeptide(L)'
;MPSTHSESTYRRSYIGSWLAGTVAFAGLIVAGYPVVGAVAFGVAALVAINLQRGYEGPLFDERDEDIVKEASANTISIFGVTSAVVFPTMTALTALGMFEWPWWLTPIAWFVTALYLVWGLNLLLARR
;
A
#
# COMPACT_ATOMS: atom_id res chain seq x y z
N MET A 1 8.84 -33.10 -2.82
CA MET A 1 7.84 -32.26 -2.15
C MET A 1 8.56 -31.03 -1.60
N PRO A 2 8.24 -29.81 -2.06
CA PRO A 2 8.71 -28.60 -1.40
C PRO A 2 8.22 -28.63 0.04
N SER A 3 9.11 -28.45 1.01
CA SER A 3 8.73 -28.46 2.43
C SER A 3 7.88 -27.22 2.73
N THR A 4 6.67 -27.40 3.27
CA THR A 4 5.73 -26.33 3.67
C THR A 4 6.34 -25.22 4.55
N HIS A 5 7.42 -25.53 5.27
CA HIS A 5 8.20 -24.55 6.03
C HIS A 5 8.90 -23.49 5.16
N SER A 6 9.31 -23.85 3.93
CA SER A 6 9.90 -22.92 2.95
C SER A 6 8.89 -21.86 2.52
N GLU A 7 7.69 -22.26 2.14
CA GLU A 7 6.69 -21.36 1.54
C GLU A 7 6.21 -20.29 2.54
N SER A 8 5.90 -20.72 3.76
CA SER A 8 5.51 -19.80 4.86
C SER A 8 6.62 -18.79 5.21
N THR A 9 7.88 -19.20 5.09
CA THR A 9 9.05 -18.35 5.36
C THR A 9 9.29 -17.35 4.23
N TYR A 10 9.13 -17.77 2.97
CA TYR A 10 9.18 -16.89 1.80
C TYR A 10 8.07 -15.84 1.84
N ARG A 11 6.83 -16.26 2.12
CA ARG A 11 5.68 -15.35 2.24
C ARG A 11 5.85 -14.34 3.38
N ARG A 12 6.27 -14.79 4.57
CA ARG A 12 6.56 -13.88 5.68
C ARG A 12 7.69 -12.91 5.36
N SER A 13 8.72 -13.36 4.66
CA SER A 13 9.82 -12.50 4.23
C SER A 13 9.37 -11.47 3.19
N TYR A 14 8.49 -11.86 2.25
CA TYR A 14 7.90 -10.96 1.26
C TYR A 14 7.05 -9.87 1.92
N ILE A 15 6.08 -10.24 2.75
CA ILE A 15 5.21 -9.29 3.47
C ILE A 15 6.04 -8.47 4.45
N GLY A 16 6.95 -9.13 5.17
CA GLY A 16 7.85 -8.50 6.14
C GLY A 16 8.76 -7.47 5.49
N SER A 17 9.22 -7.69 4.25
CA SER A 17 10.03 -6.71 3.52
C SER A 17 9.22 -5.46 3.19
N TRP A 18 7.99 -5.60 2.70
CA TRP A 18 7.11 -4.45 2.45
C TRP A 18 6.80 -3.66 3.73
N LEU A 19 6.46 -4.36 4.81
CA LEU A 19 6.14 -3.74 6.09
C LEU A 19 7.37 -3.06 6.71
N ALA A 20 8.50 -3.76 6.77
CA ALA A 20 9.75 -3.23 7.32
C ALA A 20 10.24 -2.02 6.51
N GLY A 21 10.17 -2.10 5.18
CA GLY A 21 10.49 -0.97 4.30
C GLY A 21 9.61 0.25 4.59
N THR A 22 8.30 0.04 4.74
CA THR A 22 7.33 1.12 5.03
C THR A 22 7.59 1.74 6.41
N VAL A 23 7.81 0.92 7.44
CA VAL A 23 8.13 1.39 8.80
C VAL A 23 9.46 2.13 8.82
N ALA A 24 10.50 1.61 8.15
CA ALA A 24 11.79 2.28 8.05
C ALA A 24 11.68 3.62 7.32
N PHE A 25 10.91 3.68 6.23
CA PHE A 25 10.66 4.92 5.49
C PHE A 25 10.05 6.00 6.39
N ALA A 26 8.93 5.67 7.04
CA ALA A 26 8.23 6.59 7.92
C ALA A 26 9.11 7.02 9.10
N GLY A 27 9.77 6.06 9.76
CA GLY A 27 10.66 6.34 10.89
C GLY A 27 11.84 7.22 10.53
N LEU A 28 12.49 6.99 9.39
CA LEU A 28 13.64 7.77 8.93
C LEU A 28 13.24 9.17 8.48
N ILE A 29 12.06 9.35 7.87
CA ILE A 29 11.52 10.69 7.59
C ILE A 29 11.32 11.46 8.89
N VAL A 30 10.68 10.86 9.89
CA VAL A 30 10.46 11.49 11.21
C VAL A 30 11.80 11.83 11.89
N ALA A 31 12.82 10.99 11.71
CA ALA A 31 14.16 11.22 12.24
C ALA A 31 15.01 12.24 11.44
N GLY A 32 14.47 12.86 10.39
CA GLY A 32 15.16 13.88 9.59
C GLY A 32 16.06 13.33 8.47
N TYR A 33 15.93 12.05 8.13
CA TYR A 33 16.70 11.38 7.07
C TYR A 33 15.83 10.92 5.89
N PRO A 34 15.15 11.84 5.17
CA PRO A 34 14.16 11.48 4.15
C PRO A 34 14.74 10.70 2.97
N VAL A 35 15.95 11.05 2.52
CA VAL A 35 16.64 10.36 1.42
C VAL A 35 17.03 8.93 1.84
N VAL A 36 17.56 8.77 3.05
CA VAL A 36 17.93 7.45 3.59
C VAL A 36 16.68 6.59 3.77
N GLY A 37 15.58 7.18 4.23
CA GLY A 37 14.28 6.53 4.28
C GLY A 37 13.86 5.99 2.91
N ALA A 38 13.90 6.84 1.88
CA ALA A 38 13.51 6.45 0.53
C ALA A 38 14.39 5.32 -0.02
N VAL A 39 15.70 5.37 0.23
CA VAL A 39 16.64 4.30 -0.15
C VAL A 39 16.30 3.00 0.60
N ALA A 40 16.06 3.07 1.91
CA ALA A 40 15.71 1.90 2.72
C ALA A 40 14.41 1.23 2.22
N PHE A 41 13.39 2.03 1.89
CA PHE A 41 12.17 1.54 1.26
C PHE A 41 12.45 0.86 -0.08
N GLY A 42 13.24 1.51 -0.95
CA GLY A 42 13.61 0.96 -2.25
C GLY A 42 14.34 -0.37 -2.15
N VAL A 43 15.30 -0.50 -1.23
CA VAL A 43 16.02 -1.75 -0.98
C VAL A 43 15.06 -2.84 -0.50
N ALA A 44 14.17 -2.53 0.45
CA ALA A 44 13.20 -3.49 0.95
C ALA A 44 12.21 -3.94 -0.15
N ALA A 45 11.76 -3.02 -1.01
CA ALA A 45 10.92 -3.33 -2.16
C ALA A 45 11.66 -4.24 -3.17
N LEU A 46 12.93 -3.97 -3.45
CA LEU A 46 13.75 -4.82 -4.31
C LEU A 46 13.89 -6.23 -3.72
N VAL A 47 14.10 -6.36 -2.41
CA VAL A 47 14.13 -7.66 -1.73
C VAL A 47 12.81 -8.39 -1.92
N ALA A 48 11.67 -7.73 -1.66
CA ALA A 48 10.35 -8.32 -1.85
C ALA A 48 10.12 -8.80 -3.30
N ILE A 49 10.44 -7.96 -4.29
CA ILE A 49 10.29 -8.29 -5.71
C ILE A 49 11.18 -9.47 -6.11
N ASN A 50 12.43 -9.52 -5.63
CA ASN A 50 13.34 -10.62 -5.93
C ASN A 50 12.87 -11.93 -5.26
N LEU A 51 12.35 -11.88 -4.02
CA LEU A 51 11.75 -13.03 -3.36
C LEU A 51 10.57 -13.58 -4.16
N GLN A 52 9.71 -12.70 -4.68
CA GLN A 52 8.58 -13.11 -5.51
C GLN A 52 9.03 -13.74 -6.83
N ARG A 53 10.05 -13.18 -7.50
CA ARG A 53 10.55 -13.69 -8.79
C ARG A 53 11.34 -14.98 -8.67
N GLY A 54 12.05 -15.18 -7.56
CA GLY A 54 12.90 -16.36 -7.34
C GLY A 54 12.15 -17.57 -6.80
N TYR A 55 10.87 -17.45 -6.47
CA TYR A 55 10.08 -18.54 -5.92
C TYR A 55 9.33 -19.27 -7.05
N GLU A 56 9.65 -20.55 -7.27
CA GLU A 56 9.06 -21.36 -8.35
C GLU A 56 7.64 -21.90 -8.01
N GLY A 57 7.22 -21.84 -6.74
CA GLY A 57 5.89 -22.27 -6.29
C GLY A 57 4.87 -21.12 -6.23
N PRO A 58 3.58 -21.42 -5.96
CA PRO A 58 2.59 -20.40 -5.65
C PRO A 58 2.91 -19.77 -4.29
N LEU A 59 3.26 -18.48 -4.26
CA LEU A 59 3.59 -17.76 -3.01
C LEU A 59 2.37 -17.66 -2.06
N PHE A 60 1.17 -17.67 -2.65
CA PHE A 60 -0.12 -17.69 -1.98
C PHE A 60 -0.88 -18.92 -2.49
N ASP A 61 -1.34 -19.77 -1.58
CA ASP A 61 -2.24 -20.87 -1.93
C ASP A 61 -3.69 -20.37 -2.07
N GLU A 62 -4.62 -21.24 -2.50
CA GLU A 62 -6.04 -20.90 -2.65
C GLU A 62 -6.66 -20.27 -1.37
N ARG A 63 -6.18 -20.68 -0.19
CA ARG A 63 -6.67 -20.18 1.09
C ARG A 63 -6.09 -18.81 1.43
N ASP A 64 -4.83 -18.58 1.13
CA ASP A 64 -4.17 -17.28 1.29
C ASP A 64 -4.71 -16.25 0.28
N GLU A 65 -5.11 -16.69 -0.92
CA GLU A 65 -5.74 -15.82 -1.93
C GLU A 65 -7.02 -15.18 -1.41
N ASP A 66 -7.88 -15.96 -0.73
CA ASP A 66 -9.11 -15.43 -0.12
C ASP A 66 -8.81 -14.39 0.97
N ILE A 67 -7.81 -14.66 1.82
CA ILE A 67 -7.37 -13.72 2.87
C ILE A 67 -6.83 -12.43 2.25
N VAL A 68 -5.96 -12.54 1.24
CA VAL A 68 -5.37 -11.37 0.57
C VAL A 68 -6.45 -10.58 -0.16
N LYS A 69 -7.42 -11.26 -0.79
CA LYS A 69 -8.56 -10.62 -1.45
C LYS A 69 -9.43 -9.87 -0.45
N GLU A 70 -9.76 -10.47 0.69
CA GLU A 70 -10.52 -9.81 1.75
C GLU A 70 -9.76 -8.62 2.34
N ALA A 71 -8.48 -8.80 2.67
CA ALA A 71 -7.62 -7.73 3.17
C ALA A 71 -7.49 -6.57 2.18
N SER A 72 -7.37 -6.87 0.88
CA SER A 72 -7.31 -5.86 -0.18
C SER A 72 -8.63 -5.12 -0.32
N ALA A 73 -9.76 -5.83 -0.30
CA ALA A 73 -11.10 -5.22 -0.36
C ALA A 73 -11.34 -4.31 0.86
N ASN A 74 -10.97 -4.76 2.05
CA ASN A 74 -11.06 -3.97 3.28
C ASN A 74 -10.16 -2.74 3.24
N THR A 75 -8.93 -2.88 2.75
CA THR A 75 -7.99 -1.75 2.60
C THR A 75 -8.57 -0.68 1.68
N ILE A 76 -9.05 -1.06 0.49
CA ILE A 76 -9.70 -0.12 -0.42
C ILE A 76 -10.93 0.50 0.24
N SER A 77 -11.79 -0.28 0.90
CA SER A 77 -12.97 0.25 1.59
C SER A 77 -12.61 1.34 2.62
N ILE A 78 -11.60 1.08 3.46
CA ILE A 78 -11.12 2.03 4.47
C ILE A 78 -10.63 3.31 3.80
N PHE A 79 -9.76 3.21 2.80
CA PHE A 79 -9.28 4.40 2.07
C PHE A 79 -10.43 5.21 1.47
N GLY A 80 -11.47 4.55 0.97
CA GLY A 80 -12.64 5.19 0.37
C GLY A 80 -13.47 5.95 1.37
N VAL A 81 -13.85 5.27 2.46
CA VAL A 81 -14.65 5.88 3.54
C VAL A 81 -13.88 7.05 4.15
N THR A 82 -12.60 6.86 4.47
CA THR A 82 -11.77 7.94 5.02
C THR A 82 -11.67 9.12 4.03
N SER A 83 -11.45 8.86 2.75
CA SER A 83 -11.33 9.91 1.73
C SER A 83 -12.65 10.65 1.49
N ALA A 84 -13.77 9.93 1.49
CA ALA A 84 -15.12 10.48 1.35
C ALA A 84 -15.53 11.37 2.53
N VAL A 85 -14.88 11.23 3.68
CA VAL A 85 -15.05 12.14 4.82
C VAL A 85 -14.05 13.28 4.77
N VAL A 86 -12.74 12.96 4.72
CA VAL A 86 -11.66 13.94 4.86
C VAL A 86 -11.69 14.99 3.75
N PHE A 87 -11.73 14.59 2.47
CA PHE A 87 -11.62 15.59 1.39
C PHE A 87 -12.84 16.52 1.32
N PRO A 88 -14.10 16.04 1.42
CA PRO A 88 -15.25 16.93 1.48
C PRO A 88 -15.24 17.85 2.71
N THR A 89 -14.87 17.36 3.89
CA THR A 89 -14.75 18.20 5.09
C THR A 89 -13.70 19.29 4.89
N MET A 90 -12.49 18.94 4.43
CA MET A 90 -11.43 19.92 4.19
C MET A 90 -11.82 20.95 3.14
N THR A 91 -12.51 20.52 2.09
CA THR A 91 -13.05 21.41 1.04
C THR A 91 -14.07 22.39 1.62
N ALA A 92 -15.01 21.90 2.44
CA ALA A 92 -16.01 22.75 3.08
C ALA A 92 -15.38 23.75 4.05
N LEU A 93 -14.45 23.32 4.91
CA LEU A 93 -13.73 24.21 5.83
C LEU A 93 -12.95 25.29 5.09
N THR A 94 -12.32 24.93 3.97
CA THR A 94 -11.59 25.88 3.12
C THR A 94 -12.53 26.88 2.47
N ALA A 95 -13.66 26.42 1.91
CA ALA A 95 -14.66 27.28 1.28
C ALA A 95 -15.31 28.26 2.27
N LEU A 96 -15.41 27.88 3.54
CA LEU A 96 -15.92 28.72 4.62
C LEU A 96 -14.85 29.67 5.21
N GLY A 97 -13.62 29.63 4.71
CA GLY A 97 -12.52 30.46 5.20
C GLY A 97 -12.04 30.09 6.61
N MET A 98 -12.45 28.94 7.14
CA MET A 98 -12.05 28.47 8.48
C MET A 98 -10.69 27.78 8.48
N PHE A 99 -10.19 27.39 7.31
CA PHE A 99 -8.95 26.64 7.16
C PHE A 99 -8.30 26.92 5.81
N GLU A 100 -6.97 27.00 5.75
CA GLU A 100 -6.24 27.11 4.48
C GLU A 100 -5.89 25.72 3.95
N TRP A 101 -6.07 25.50 2.65
CA TRP A 101 -5.75 24.20 2.04
C TRP A 101 -4.24 23.91 2.15
N PRO A 102 -3.82 22.85 2.87
CA PRO A 102 -2.40 22.60 3.07
C PRO A 102 -1.75 22.08 1.78
N TRP A 103 -0.56 22.58 1.47
CA TRP A 103 0.17 22.18 0.27
C TRP A 103 0.46 20.66 0.21
N TRP A 104 0.60 20.01 1.37
CA TRP A 104 0.83 18.56 1.47
C TRP A 104 -0.43 17.72 1.25
N LEU A 105 -1.62 18.30 1.35
CA LEU A 105 -2.88 17.57 1.18
C LEU A 105 -3.17 17.29 -0.29
N THR A 106 -2.77 18.19 -1.19
CA THR A 106 -2.92 18.04 -2.65
C THR A 106 -2.27 16.76 -3.20
N PRO A 107 -0.99 16.44 -2.94
CA PRO A 107 -0.40 15.20 -3.43
C PRO A 107 -1.06 13.95 -2.82
N ILE A 108 -1.56 14.01 -1.58
CA ILE A 108 -2.33 12.89 -0.98
C ILE A 108 -3.65 12.68 -1.73
N ALA A 109 -4.36 13.76 -2.08
CA ALA A 109 -5.58 13.67 -2.89
C ALA A 109 -5.32 12.99 -4.23
N TRP A 110 -4.26 13.41 -4.93
CA TRP A 110 -3.86 12.78 -6.20
C TRP A 110 -3.48 11.31 -6.05
N PHE A 111 -2.77 10.95 -4.98
CA PHE A 111 -2.44 9.55 -4.69
C PHE A 111 -3.70 8.71 -4.49
N VAL A 112 -4.65 9.18 -3.69
CA VAL A 112 -5.94 8.48 -3.47
C VAL A 112 -6.71 8.36 -4.78
N THR A 113 -6.79 9.42 -5.59
CA THR A 113 -7.43 9.37 -6.91
C THR A 113 -6.77 8.32 -7.80
N ALA A 114 -5.45 8.30 -7.88
CA ALA A 114 -4.72 7.31 -8.67
C ALA A 114 -4.97 5.88 -8.18
N LEU A 115 -4.95 5.65 -6.86
CA LEU A 115 -5.28 4.35 -6.25
C LEU A 115 -6.66 3.86 -6.71
N TYR A 116 -7.68 4.72 -6.66
CA TYR A 116 -9.03 4.38 -7.08
C TYR A 116 -9.19 4.19 -8.58
N LEU A 117 -8.47 4.96 -9.40
CA LEU A 117 -8.46 4.77 -10.85
C LEU A 117 -7.84 3.42 -11.22
N VAL A 118 -6.71 3.06 -10.61
CA VAL A 118 -6.07 1.76 -10.84
C VAL A 118 -6.97 0.63 -10.38
N TRP A 119 -7.54 0.72 -9.18
CA TRP A 119 -8.47 -0.29 -8.67
C TRP A 119 -9.72 -0.44 -9.54
N GLY A 120 -10.37 0.68 -9.89
CA GLY A 120 -11.56 0.70 -10.74
C GLY A 120 -11.28 0.16 -12.15
N LEU A 121 -10.12 0.49 -12.73
CA LEU A 121 -9.70 -0.04 -14.02
C LEU A 121 -9.55 -1.58 -13.96
N ASN A 122 -8.86 -2.10 -12.95
CA ASN A 122 -8.70 -3.55 -12.78
C ASN A 122 -10.06 -4.25 -12.55
N LEU A 123 -10.99 -3.63 -11.82
CA LEU A 123 -12.34 -4.13 -11.65
C LEU A 123 -13.10 -4.21 -12.98
N LEU A 124 -12.98 -3.19 -13.83
CA LEU A 124 -13.60 -3.17 -15.16
C LEU A 124 -12.99 -4.23 -16.09
N LEU A 125 -11.68 -4.42 -16.03
CA LEU A 125 -10.97 -5.44 -16.81
C LEU A 125 -11.35 -6.86 -16.37
N ALA A 126 -11.48 -7.12 -15.07
CA ALA A 126 -11.86 -8.42 -14.53
C ALA A 126 -13.33 -8.81 -14.81
N ARG A 127 -14.18 -7.85 -15.22
CA ARG A 127 -15.59 -8.08 -15.57
C ARG A 127 -15.80 -8.41 -17.06
N ARG A 128 -14.76 -8.37 -17.88
CA ARG A 128 -14.80 -8.72 -19.31
C ARG A 128 -14.38 -10.16 -19.53
#